data_AF-A0A358FYM3-F1
#
_entry.id   AF-A0A358FYM3-F1
#
_cell.length_a   1.000
_cell.length_b   1.000
_cell.length_c   1.000
_cell.angle_alpha   90.00
_cell.angle_beta   90.00
_cell.angle_gamma   90.00
#
_symmetry.space_group_name_H-M   'P 1'
#
loop_
_entity.id
_entity.type
_entity.pdbx_description
1 polymer ?
#
loop_
_entity_poly.entity_id
_entity_poly.type
_entity_poly.pdbx_seq_one_letter_code
_entity_poly.pdbx_strand_id
1 'polypeptide(L)'
;MSNPKGWFDERPKRDLRLLAFVLAASVMAASCSERLPTSTEQVESTTPTIETTANMTGSETTAVEAAESDSETANSETGSESSLSPNASLDNEEGQIDETERWLMTLEAISLEEEQPRSGYDRDSWPHWRDTNGSGCDSRKDLVMLYAFEDAVLDYDSCSVSGGVWYSWFDGVTTDNSSSFDVDHIVSLAEAHDSGGANWSRSKKQEFANDERNLLLVSASSNRSKSDKDVAEWRPMQPVWCITARMVVSVKYTYGLSVDQAEFDALEEMLGYCGKEGQISWWVENPTMPTSAPSTTAAVTQTTTATKPSAPSSTDDGIPPNPGNTKNCSDFDSYQEAKAWFDYYYPHYGDVAFLDSDGDGEPCESLAELPTPTTTIPSPTSVLPPPTTPGNYSIDISGFSFSPSALTVRVGDTVTWTNLDSAIHTVTFSGSASISSSGLQDGDTHSVTFDSVGTYAYGCSPHPSMQGTITVTE
;
A
#
# COMPACT_ATOMS: atom_id res chain seq x y z
N MET A 1 -35.18 -6.40 28.21
CA MET A 1 -33.71 -6.53 28.41
C MET A 1 -33.06 -6.29 27.07
N SER A 2 -32.06 -5.44 26.89
CA SER A 2 -31.64 -4.31 27.73
C SER A 2 -30.98 -3.25 26.83
N ASN A 3 -31.35 -1.99 26.99
CA ASN A 3 -30.74 -0.82 26.36
C ASN A 3 -30.75 0.26 27.47
N PRO A 4 -29.69 1.07 27.63
CA PRO A 4 -29.64 2.29 26.83
C PRO A 4 -28.24 2.68 26.30
N LYS A 5 -28.27 3.57 25.31
CA LYS A 5 -27.13 4.40 24.88
C LYS A 5 -26.60 5.29 26.00
N GLY A 6 -25.30 5.61 25.93
CA GLY A 6 -24.81 6.98 26.04
C GLY A 6 -24.21 7.45 27.36
N TRP A 7 -23.00 8.00 27.27
CA TRP A 7 -22.55 9.12 28.10
C TRP A 7 -21.57 9.97 27.28
N PHE A 8 -21.77 11.29 27.25
CA PHE A 8 -20.80 12.26 26.73
C PHE A 8 -20.50 13.28 27.84
N ASP A 9 -19.22 13.66 27.97
CA ASP A 9 -18.71 14.86 28.67
C ASP A 9 -18.81 14.96 30.23
N GLU A 10 -18.27 16.07 30.74
CA GLU A 10 -18.03 16.56 32.11
C GLU A 10 -16.69 16.20 32.81
N ARG A 11 -15.65 16.97 32.45
CA ARG A 11 -14.75 17.61 33.45
C ARG A 11 -15.30 19.04 33.74
N PRO A 12 -14.92 19.76 34.84
CA PRO A 12 -13.87 19.46 35.83
C PRO A 12 -14.29 19.67 37.31
N LYS A 13 -13.44 19.22 38.26
CA LYS A 13 -13.37 19.85 39.60
C LYS A 13 -11.93 20.08 40.05
N ARG A 14 -11.67 21.26 40.60
CA ARG A 14 -10.47 21.60 41.38
C ARG A 14 -10.70 21.21 42.84
N ASP A 15 -9.64 20.85 43.54
CA ASP A 15 -9.57 21.00 45.00
C ASP A 15 -8.22 21.62 45.42
N LEU A 16 -8.12 22.17 46.63
CA LEU A 16 -7.16 23.26 46.94
C LEU A 16 -6.61 23.23 48.38
N ARG A 17 -5.36 23.69 48.57
CA ARG A 17 -4.65 24.02 49.86
C ARG A 17 -4.07 22.78 50.59
N LEU A 18 -3.01 22.82 51.43
CA LEU A 18 -1.93 23.78 51.83
C LEU A 18 -0.78 22.91 52.45
N LEU A 19 0.50 23.26 52.68
CA LEU A 19 1.39 24.44 52.59
C LEU A 19 2.52 24.16 51.55
N ALA A 20 3.43 25.03 51.10
CA ALA A 20 4.12 26.26 51.54
C ALA A 20 5.39 26.08 52.42
N PHE A 21 6.56 26.55 51.94
CA PHE A 21 7.51 27.42 52.67
C PHE A 21 8.62 28.02 51.77
N VAL A 22 8.80 29.35 51.82
CA VAL A 22 9.97 30.23 51.50
C VAL A 22 10.84 29.90 50.25
N LEU A 23 10.94 30.71 49.18
CA LEU A 23 11.17 32.17 48.98
C LEU A 23 12.67 32.59 49.04
N ALA A 24 13.27 32.83 47.88
CA ALA A 24 14.41 33.73 47.69
C ALA A 24 14.27 34.43 46.33
N ALA A 25 14.42 35.75 46.28
CA ALA A 25 14.35 36.55 45.06
C ALA A 25 15.57 37.47 44.98
N SER A 26 16.05 37.76 43.77
CA SER A 26 16.92 38.90 43.48
C SER A 26 16.81 39.30 42.01
N VAL A 27 16.50 40.57 41.77
CA VAL A 27 16.62 41.23 40.47
C VAL A 27 17.94 41.99 40.44
N MET A 28 18.66 41.92 39.32
CA MET A 28 19.67 42.92 38.94
C MET A 28 19.58 43.18 37.44
N ALA A 29 19.87 44.40 37.02
CA ALA A 29 19.80 44.84 35.64
C ALA A 29 21.01 45.72 35.29
N ALA A 30 21.28 45.81 33.98
CA ALA A 30 22.20 46.75 33.31
C ALA A 30 23.70 46.71 33.67
N SER A 31 24.54 46.57 32.63
CA SER A 31 25.51 47.61 32.23
C SER A 31 26.15 47.30 30.87
N CYS A 32 26.59 48.34 30.16
CA CYS A 32 27.29 48.25 28.87
C CYS A 32 28.83 48.25 29.06
N SER A 33 29.58 47.62 28.16
CA SER A 33 30.41 48.32 27.13
C SER A 33 31.44 47.40 26.44
N GLU A 34 31.47 47.54 25.11
CA GLU A 34 32.64 47.67 24.22
C GLU A 34 34.03 47.10 24.64
N ARG A 35 34.66 46.32 23.73
CA ARG A 35 35.71 46.86 22.82
C ARG A 35 36.18 45.91 21.71
N LEU A 36 36.70 46.51 20.64
CA LEU A 36 37.43 45.86 19.53
C LEU A 36 38.92 45.64 19.88
N PRO A 37 39.68 44.89 19.08
CA PRO A 37 40.43 45.52 17.96
C PRO A 37 40.25 44.78 16.60
N THR A 38 40.85 45.15 15.45
CA THR A 38 41.11 46.44 14.72
C THR A 38 42.05 46.13 13.54
N SER A 39 41.59 46.25 12.28
CA SER A 39 42.38 46.50 11.04
C SER A 39 41.37 46.71 9.88
N THR A 40 41.27 47.81 9.11
CA THR A 40 42.18 48.40 8.07
C THR A 40 42.65 47.38 7.03
N GLU A 41 42.59 47.60 5.71
CA GLU A 41 42.36 48.78 4.84
C GLU A 41 40.99 48.68 4.07
N GLN A 42 40.37 49.64 3.34
CA GLN A 42 40.79 50.83 2.54
C GLN A 42 41.41 50.45 1.16
N VAL A 43 41.25 51.13 0.01
CA VAL A 43 40.40 52.25 -0.51
C VAL A 43 40.46 52.15 -2.09
N GLU A 44 39.66 52.72 -3.00
CA GLU A 44 38.73 53.88 -3.06
C GLU A 44 37.51 53.62 -4.00
N SER A 45 37.18 54.53 -4.94
CA SER A 45 36.10 54.45 -5.97
C SER A 45 36.47 55.33 -7.18
N THR A 46 36.05 55.01 -8.42
CA THR A 46 35.99 55.99 -9.54
C THR A 46 34.94 55.66 -10.61
N THR A 47 34.28 56.70 -11.12
CA THR A 47 33.45 56.71 -12.34
C THR A 47 34.15 57.57 -13.40
N PRO A 48 33.95 57.32 -14.71
CA PRO A 48 33.81 58.44 -15.65
C PRO A 48 32.69 58.26 -16.69
N THR A 49 32.54 59.24 -17.60
CA THR A 49 31.24 59.66 -18.13
C THR A 49 31.32 60.15 -19.60
N ILE A 50 30.49 59.59 -20.52
CA ILE A 50 30.04 60.19 -21.82
C ILE A 50 31.19 60.34 -22.90
N GLU A 51 31.05 60.29 -24.25
CA GLU A 51 30.03 60.83 -25.18
C GLU A 51 29.92 60.15 -26.58
N THR A 52 28.68 60.01 -27.08
CA THR A 52 28.11 60.14 -28.46
C THR A 52 28.86 59.79 -29.77
N THR A 53 28.22 58.96 -30.62
CA THR A 53 27.80 59.20 -32.05
C THR A 53 27.01 57.97 -32.58
N ALA A 54 25.76 58.03 -33.07
CA ALA A 54 25.20 58.59 -34.33
C ALA A 54 25.49 57.72 -35.60
N ASN A 55 24.55 57.35 -36.50
CA ASN A 55 23.07 57.47 -36.56
C ASN A 55 22.44 56.59 -37.71
N MET A 56 21.12 56.32 -37.66
CA MET A 56 20.19 55.82 -38.73
C MET A 56 20.35 54.36 -39.28
N THR A 57 19.34 53.69 -39.85
CA THR A 57 18.01 54.12 -40.40
C THR A 57 16.92 53.01 -40.39
N GLY A 58 15.63 53.37 -40.26
CA GLY A 58 14.42 52.62 -40.71
C GLY A 58 13.92 51.49 -39.79
N SER A 59 12.73 51.56 -39.16
CA SER A 59 11.34 51.49 -39.69
C SER A 59 10.87 50.06 -40.07
N GLU A 60 9.65 49.61 -39.74
CA GLU A 60 8.46 50.35 -39.26
C GLU A 60 7.47 49.48 -38.43
N THR A 61 6.83 50.09 -37.41
CA THR A 61 5.42 49.95 -36.94
C THR A 61 4.67 48.59 -36.84
N THR A 62 3.74 48.36 -35.91
CA THR A 62 3.44 48.81 -34.51
C THR A 62 2.27 47.94 -34.01
N ALA A 63 2.11 47.78 -32.70
CA ALA A 63 0.89 47.24 -32.08
C ALA A 63 -0.01 48.35 -31.52
N VAL A 64 -1.31 48.05 -31.36
CA VAL A 64 -2.24 48.52 -30.31
C VAL A 64 -3.29 47.41 -30.15
N GLU A 65 -3.59 46.81 -28.98
CA GLU A 65 -4.00 47.33 -27.65
C GLU A 65 -5.54 47.39 -27.51
N ALA A 66 -6.07 47.38 -26.28
CA ALA A 66 -7.37 46.78 -25.94
C ALA A 66 -8.38 47.73 -25.24
N ALA A 67 -9.62 47.25 -25.01
CA ALA A 67 -10.41 47.36 -23.76
C ALA A 67 -11.96 47.40 -23.93
N GLU A 68 -12.64 46.67 -23.02
CA GLU A 68 -13.89 47.01 -22.28
C GLU A 68 -15.29 47.24 -22.94
N SER A 69 -16.20 46.30 -22.59
CA SER A 69 -17.49 46.48 -21.87
C SER A 69 -18.88 46.58 -22.54
N ASP A 70 -19.85 46.05 -21.77
CA ASP A 70 -21.29 46.34 -21.62
C ASP A 70 -22.39 45.98 -22.66
N SER A 71 -23.04 44.84 -22.37
CA SER A 71 -24.49 44.74 -22.01
C SER A 71 -25.62 44.56 -23.05
N GLU A 72 -26.61 43.77 -22.62
CA GLU A 72 -28.03 43.62 -23.03
C GLU A 72 -28.48 43.67 -24.50
N THR A 73 -29.01 42.54 -24.99
CA THR A 73 -30.48 42.34 -25.10
C THR A 73 -30.85 40.88 -25.38
N ALA A 74 -32.10 40.49 -25.09
CA ALA A 74 -32.58 39.12 -25.23
C ALA A 74 -33.47 38.90 -26.47
N ASN A 75 -33.57 37.65 -26.92
CA ASN A 75 -34.83 37.12 -27.46
C ASN A 75 -34.98 35.62 -27.14
N SER A 76 -36.21 35.14 -27.18
CA SER A 76 -36.61 33.77 -26.83
C SER A 76 -37.06 32.98 -28.07
N GLU A 77 -36.81 31.67 -28.11
CA GLU A 77 -37.74 30.76 -28.77
C GLU A 77 -37.71 29.33 -28.20
N THR A 78 -38.85 28.66 -28.36
CA THR A 78 -39.24 27.29 -27.99
C THR A 78 -38.22 26.18 -28.28
N GLY A 79 -38.18 25.04 -27.59
CA GLY A 79 -39.16 24.45 -26.67
C GLY A 79 -39.84 23.21 -27.28
N SER A 80 -39.52 22.02 -26.75
CA SER A 80 -40.19 20.74 -27.06
C SER A 80 -40.12 19.80 -25.86
N GLU A 81 -41.28 19.41 -25.32
CA GLU A 81 -41.38 18.35 -24.32
C GLU A 81 -41.16 16.97 -24.97
N SER A 82 -40.60 16.01 -24.22
CA SER A 82 -40.73 14.58 -24.51
C SER A 82 -41.18 13.85 -23.26
N SER A 83 -42.08 12.87 -23.42
CA SER A 83 -42.97 12.42 -22.36
C SER A 83 -42.32 11.46 -21.37
N LEU A 84 -42.46 11.76 -20.08
CA LEU A 84 -42.35 10.74 -19.02
C LEU A 84 -43.49 9.72 -19.12
N SER A 85 -43.21 8.48 -18.75
CA SER A 85 -44.20 7.53 -18.25
C SER A 85 -43.54 6.59 -17.23
N PRO A 86 -44.14 6.36 -16.05
CA PRO A 86 -43.42 5.80 -14.91
C PRO A 86 -43.53 4.29 -14.84
N ASN A 87 -42.40 3.60 -14.66
CA ASN A 87 -42.38 2.25 -14.09
C ASN A 87 -41.02 1.92 -13.45
N ALA A 88 -40.55 2.78 -12.54
CA ALA A 88 -39.50 2.41 -11.59
C ALA A 88 -40.13 1.61 -10.45
N SER A 89 -39.71 0.36 -10.27
CA SER A 89 -39.91 -0.34 -9.01
C SER A 89 -39.10 0.37 -7.93
N LEU A 90 -39.72 0.67 -6.79
CA LEU A 90 -39.02 1.19 -5.62
C LEU A 90 -38.49 0.02 -4.80
N ASP A 91 -37.41 -0.59 -5.29
CA ASP A 91 -36.60 -1.52 -4.52
C ASP A 91 -35.63 -0.71 -3.63
N ASN A 92 -35.32 -1.21 -2.43
CA ASN A 92 -34.85 -0.37 -1.33
C ASN A 92 -33.33 -0.14 -1.35
N GLU A 93 -32.88 1.01 -1.88
CA GLU A 93 -31.57 1.58 -1.56
C GLU A 93 -31.70 2.50 -0.33
N GLU A 94 -31.40 1.98 0.86
CA GLU A 94 -31.04 2.85 1.98
C GLU A 94 -29.65 3.42 1.69
N GLY A 95 -29.58 4.74 1.47
CA GLY A 95 -28.49 5.36 0.71
C GLY A 95 -27.08 5.17 1.29
N GLN A 96 -26.32 4.26 0.69
CA GLN A 96 -24.86 4.40 0.61
C GLN A 96 -24.55 5.56 -0.34
N ILE A 97 -23.93 6.61 0.19
CA ILE A 97 -23.09 7.51 -0.61
C ILE A 97 -21.98 6.67 -1.26
N ASP A 98 -21.57 7.03 -2.48
CA ASP A 98 -20.45 6.37 -3.17
C ASP A 98 -19.20 6.48 -2.29
N GLU A 99 -18.42 5.39 -2.19
CA GLU A 99 -17.14 5.42 -1.49
C GLU A 99 -16.24 6.54 -2.04
N THR A 100 -16.28 6.78 -3.35
CA THR A 100 -15.56 7.86 -4.04
C THR A 100 -16.07 9.25 -3.64
N GLU A 101 -17.40 9.43 -3.55
CA GLU A 101 -18.04 10.68 -3.08
C GLU A 101 -17.63 11.00 -1.63
N ARG A 102 -17.59 9.98 -0.74
CA ARG A 102 -17.09 10.13 0.64
C ARG A 102 -15.65 10.64 0.67
N TRP A 103 -14.78 10.14 -0.21
CA TRP A 103 -13.38 10.58 -0.26
C TRP A 103 -13.22 12.00 -0.82
N LEU A 104 -14.01 12.37 -1.83
CA LEU A 104 -14.05 13.75 -2.34
C LEU A 104 -14.55 14.74 -1.27
N MET A 105 -15.64 14.40 -0.54
CA MET A 105 -16.09 15.19 0.62
C MET A 105 -15.06 15.28 1.75
N THR A 106 -14.14 14.30 1.85
CA THR A 106 -13.04 14.32 2.83
C THR A 106 -11.91 15.24 2.38
N LEU A 107 -11.60 15.26 1.08
CA LEU A 107 -10.67 16.19 0.44
C LEU A 107 -11.17 17.65 0.54
N GLU A 108 -12.45 17.90 0.22
CA GLU A 108 -13.11 19.20 0.39
C GLU A 108 -13.11 19.72 1.85
N ALA A 109 -12.94 18.84 2.83
CA ALA A 109 -12.88 19.19 4.25
C ALA A 109 -11.46 19.51 4.77
N ILE A 110 -10.42 19.40 3.92
CA ILE A 110 -9.05 19.80 4.24
C ILE A 110 -8.86 21.31 4.01
N SER A 111 -8.02 21.96 4.81
CA SER A 111 -7.62 23.36 4.59
C SER A 111 -6.94 23.54 3.23
N LEU A 112 -7.51 24.37 2.36
CA LEU A 112 -6.88 24.84 1.13
C LEU A 112 -5.97 26.06 1.45
N GLU A 113 -4.67 25.83 1.63
CA GLU A 113 -3.68 26.84 2.03
C GLU A 113 -2.33 26.57 1.34
N GLU A 114 -1.73 27.61 0.74
CA GLU A 114 -0.41 27.56 0.09
C GLU A 114 0.69 27.00 1.02
N GLU A 115 1.63 26.21 0.46
CA GLU A 115 2.78 25.68 1.21
C GLU A 115 3.51 26.78 2.01
N GLN A 116 3.77 26.51 3.29
CA GLN A 116 4.58 27.42 4.12
C GLN A 116 6.07 27.21 3.83
N PRO A 117 6.90 28.27 3.81
CA PRO A 117 8.31 28.11 3.46
C PRO A 117 9.08 27.13 4.38
N ARG A 118 9.72 26.12 3.79
CA ARG A 118 10.62 25.10 4.40
C ARG A 118 11.78 25.64 5.25
N SER A 119 11.89 26.96 5.42
CA SER A 119 12.81 27.62 6.33
C SER A 119 12.59 27.19 7.79
N GLY A 120 13.61 26.57 8.38
CA GLY A 120 13.53 26.04 9.75
C GLY A 120 13.17 24.55 9.83
N TYR A 121 12.91 23.88 8.70
CA TYR A 121 12.79 22.42 8.67
C TYR A 121 14.11 21.77 9.12
N ASP A 122 13.98 20.83 10.06
CA ASP A 122 15.03 19.95 10.54
C ASP A 122 14.43 18.55 10.68
N ARG A 123 14.96 17.57 9.94
CA ARG A 123 14.48 16.18 9.95
C ARG A 123 14.71 15.51 11.31
N ASP A 124 15.74 15.88 12.06
CA ASP A 124 16.01 15.33 13.40
C ASP A 124 15.01 15.84 14.45
N SER A 125 14.25 16.89 14.14
CA SER A 125 13.11 17.35 14.95
C SER A 125 11.88 16.44 14.84
N TRP A 126 11.87 15.48 13.92
CA TRP A 126 10.82 14.47 13.69
C TRP A 126 11.33 13.07 14.10
N PRO A 127 11.00 12.55 15.31
CA PRO A 127 11.57 11.31 15.82
C PRO A 127 10.99 10.03 15.17
N HIS A 128 11.37 9.76 13.92
CA HIS A 128 11.06 8.53 13.19
C HIS A 128 11.85 7.30 13.70
N TRP A 129 11.43 6.13 13.22
CA TRP A 129 11.96 4.79 13.53
C TRP A 129 11.94 4.50 15.05
N ARG A 130 10.74 4.23 15.54
CA ARG A 130 10.45 3.82 16.92
C ARG A 130 9.79 2.46 16.93
N ASP A 131 10.10 1.69 17.96
CA ASP A 131 9.23 0.61 18.42
C ASP A 131 7.94 1.26 18.95
N THR A 132 6.84 1.09 18.22
CA THR A 132 5.50 1.61 18.55
C THR A 132 4.50 0.52 18.92
N ASN A 133 4.74 -0.71 18.49
CA ASN A 133 3.87 -1.88 18.66
C ASN A 133 4.34 -2.82 19.79
N GLY A 134 5.57 -2.69 20.27
CA GLY A 134 6.19 -3.54 21.29
C GLY A 134 6.94 -4.75 20.74
N SER A 135 7.31 -4.77 19.46
CA SER A 135 8.03 -5.87 18.79
C SER A 135 9.47 -6.06 19.30
N GLY A 136 10.08 -5.00 19.85
CA GLY A 136 11.52 -4.90 20.10
C GLY A 136 12.32 -4.34 18.90
N CYS A 137 11.68 -4.18 17.76
CA CYS A 137 12.25 -3.61 16.53
C CYS A 137 11.71 -2.20 16.27
N ASP A 138 12.42 -1.42 15.45
CA ASP A 138 11.89 -0.13 14.99
C ASP A 138 10.87 -0.31 13.86
N SER A 139 9.94 0.64 13.71
CA SER A 139 8.88 0.61 12.69
C SER A 139 9.39 0.45 11.25
N ARG A 140 10.64 0.83 10.94
CA ARG A 140 11.22 0.57 9.61
C ARG A 140 11.63 -0.88 9.45
N LYS A 141 12.16 -1.50 10.50
CA LYS A 141 12.50 -2.92 10.53
C LYS A 141 11.27 -3.81 10.50
N ASP A 142 10.24 -3.48 11.28
CA ASP A 142 8.98 -4.22 11.27
C ASP A 142 8.33 -4.23 9.87
N LEU A 143 8.25 -3.07 9.19
CA LEU A 143 7.70 -3.02 7.83
C LEU A 143 8.53 -3.83 6.81
N VAL A 144 9.87 -3.81 6.90
CA VAL A 144 10.73 -4.66 6.04
C VAL A 144 10.51 -6.15 6.30
N MET A 145 10.27 -6.56 7.55
CA MET A 145 10.01 -7.96 7.91
C MET A 145 8.58 -8.40 7.55
N LEU A 146 7.59 -7.53 7.78
CA LEU A 146 6.16 -7.76 7.53
C LEU A 146 5.81 -7.87 6.04
N TYR A 147 6.50 -7.13 5.17
CA TYR A 147 6.25 -7.13 3.73
C TYR A 147 7.07 -8.20 2.98
N ALA A 148 7.87 -9.00 3.70
CA ALA A 148 8.57 -10.14 3.13
C ALA A 148 7.59 -11.31 2.96
N PHE A 149 7.46 -11.84 1.74
CA PHE A 149 6.66 -13.03 1.44
C PHE A 149 7.54 -14.15 0.83
N GLU A 150 6.94 -15.31 0.51
CA GLU A 150 7.64 -16.57 0.16
C GLU A 150 8.47 -17.14 1.32
N ASP A 151 9.62 -17.77 1.08
CA ASP A 151 10.50 -18.41 2.07
C ASP A 151 11.26 -17.41 2.98
N ALA A 152 10.56 -16.37 3.45
CA ALA A 152 11.06 -15.37 4.38
C ALA A 152 11.19 -15.96 5.79
N VAL A 153 12.42 -16.07 6.30
CA VAL A 153 12.67 -16.41 7.71
C VAL A 153 12.88 -15.11 8.50
N LEU A 154 11.96 -14.83 9.43
CA LEU A 154 11.97 -13.64 10.29
C LEU A 154 12.68 -13.91 11.62
N ASP A 155 13.56 -13.00 12.02
CA ASP A 155 14.23 -13.00 13.33
C ASP A 155 14.01 -11.66 14.05
N TYR A 156 13.11 -11.66 15.03
CA TYR A 156 12.79 -10.50 15.86
C TYR A 156 13.82 -10.25 16.98
N ASP A 157 14.66 -11.23 17.36
CA ASP A 157 15.76 -10.99 18.32
C ASP A 157 16.90 -10.18 17.67
N SER A 158 17.05 -10.24 16.35
CA SER A 158 18.04 -9.45 15.59
C SER A 158 17.44 -8.38 14.65
N CYS A 159 16.11 -8.25 14.60
CA CYS A 159 15.37 -7.40 13.68
C CYS A 159 15.83 -7.57 12.23
N SER A 160 15.85 -8.83 11.77
CA SER A 160 16.32 -9.20 10.44
C SER A 160 15.42 -10.23 9.77
N VAL A 161 15.61 -10.38 8.46
CA VAL A 161 14.90 -11.30 7.60
C VAL A 161 15.90 -11.88 6.60
N SER A 162 15.80 -13.18 6.34
CA SER A 162 16.66 -13.90 5.39
C SER A 162 15.81 -14.77 4.46
N GLY A 163 16.10 -14.74 3.16
CA GLY A 163 15.18 -15.23 2.15
C GLY A 163 13.98 -14.29 1.97
N GLY A 164 13.01 -14.74 1.18
CA GLY A 164 11.79 -13.99 0.88
C GLY A 164 11.93 -12.95 -0.23
N VAL A 165 10.77 -12.40 -0.60
CA VAL A 165 10.58 -11.45 -1.70
C VAL A 165 9.84 -10.21 -1.21
N TRP A 166 10.11 -9.06 -1.84
CA TRP A 166 9.45 -7.77 -1.62
C TRP A 166 8.88 -7.21 -2.92
N TYR A 167 7.70 -6.59 -2.85
CA TYR A 167 7.01 -5.97 -3.98
C TYR A 167 6.74 -4.48 -3.70
N SER A 168 7.10 -3.63 -4.67
CA SER A 168 6.99 -2.18 -4.58
C SER A 168 5.72 -1.72 -5.27
N TRP A 169 4.76 -1.31 -4.46
CA TRP A 169 3.44 -0.93 -4.92
C TRP A 169 3.39 0.36 -5.76
N PHE A 170 4.38 1.25 -5.63
CA PHE A 170 4.46 2.49 -6.43
C PHE A 170 4.80 2.29 -7.91
N ASP A 171 5.47 1.20 -8.27
CA ASP A 171 6.09 1.00 -9.59
C ASP A 171 6.07 -0.47 -10.10
N GLY A 172 5.53 -1.40 -9.32
CA GLY A 172 5.44 -2.81 -9.66
C GLY A 172 6.76 -3.59 -9.57
N VAL A 173 7.83 -3.02 -8.99
CA VAL A 173 9.14 -3.67 -8.90
C VAL A 173 9.13 -4.78 -7.84
N THR A 174 9.60 -5.98 -8.21
CA THR A 174 9.77 -7.14 -7.30
C THR A 174 11.26 -7.44 -7.08
N THR A 175 11.65 -7.90 -5.89
CA THR A 175 13.05 -8.26 -5.57
C THR A 175 13.18 -9.32 -4.47
N ASP A 176 14.26 -10.09 -4.51
CA ASP A 176 14.80 -10.94 -3.43
C ASP A 176 15.73 -10.17 -2.46
N ASN A 177 15.91 -8.86 -2.65
CA ASN A 177 16.86 -8.03 -1.93
C ASN A 177 16.20 -6.80 -1.27
N SER A 178 15.80 -6.96 -0.01
CA SER A 178 15.25 -5.90 0.86
C SER A 178 16.10 -4.62 0.94
N SER A 179 17.41 -4.68 0.68
CA SER A 179 18.28 -3.48 0.68
C SER A 179 18.11 -2.60 -0.57
N SER A 180 17.30 -3.03 -1.54
CA SER A 180 16.85 -2.20 -2.68
C SER A 180 15.51 -1.49 -2.43
N PHE A 181 14.93 -1.66 -1.24
CA PHE A 181 13.69 -1.03 -0.81
C PHE A 181 13.93 -0.01 0.31
N ASP A 182 13.02 0.95 0.43
CA ASP A 182 12.97 1.95 1.49
C ASP A 182 11.54 2.00 2.05
N VAL A 183 11.39 2.29 3.34
CA VAL A 183 10.09 2.76 3.87
C VAL A 183 9.96 4.24 3.52
N ASP A 184 8.90 4.59 2.78
CA ASP A 184 8.48 5.95 2.47
C ASP A 184 7.49 6.48 3.52
N HIS A 185 7.42 7.80 3.63
CA HIS A 185 6.37 8.53 4.36
C HIS A 185 5.37 9.08 3.33
N ILE A 186 4.17 8.50 3.18
CA ILE A 186 3.27 8.80 2.03
C ILE A 186 3.01 10.31 1.89
N VAL A 187 2.79 10.99 3.01
CA VAL A 187 3.01 12.43 3.17
C VAL A 187 4.35 12.62 3.87
N SER A 188 5.33 13.22 3.17
CA SER A 188 6.72 13.26 3.65
C SER A 188 6.88 14.13 4.91
N LEU A 189 7.92 13.88 5.71
CA LEU A 189 8.24 14.70 6.90
C LEU A 189 8.55 16.17 6.57
N ALA A 190 8.95 16.45 5.33
CA ALA A 190 9.26 17.78 4.83
C ALA A 190 8.02 18.48 4.27
N GLU A 191 7.15 17.75 3.57
CA GLU A 191 5.84 18.27 3.13
C GLU A 191 4.99 18.56 4.38
N ALA A 192 4.84 17.62 5.30
CA ALA A 192 4.12 17.83 6.56
C ALA A 192 4.71 18.94 7.47
N HIS A 193 5.90 19.45 7.20
CA HIS A 193 6.38 20.69 7.82
C HIS A 193 5.70 21.92 7.19
N ASP A 194 5.63 21.96 5.86
CA ASP A 194 5.21 23.09 5.04
C ASP A 194 3.68 23.19 4.93
N SER A 195 2.95 22.07 4.84
CA SER A 195 1.49 22.01 5.00
C SER A 195 1.00 22.19 6.46
N GLY A 196 1.77 22.90 7.29
CA GLY A 196 1.34 23.42 8.61
C GLY A 196 1.92 22.71 9.84
N GLY A 197 2.60 21.57 9.69
CA GLY A 197 3.18 20.85 10.83
C GLY A 197 4.49 21.40 11.39
N ALA A 198 5.07 22.45 10.80
CA ALA A 198 6.27 23.14 11.28
C ALA A 198 6.25 23.41 12.80
N ASN A 199 5.12 23.94 13.30
CA ASN A 199 4.91 24.36 14.69
C ASN A 199 4.42 23.23 15.63
N TRP A 200 4.28 21.98 15.15
CA TRP A 200 3.85 20.87 16.01
C TRP A 200 4.86 20.57 17.12
N SER A 201 4.34 20.12 18.27
CA SER A 201 5.19 19.60 19.34
C SER A 201 6.00 18.39 18.85
N ARG A 202 7.21 18.19 19.40
CA ARG A 202 8.05 17.01 19.10
C ARG A 202 7.32 15.67 19.35
N SER A 203 6.28 15.65 20.18
CA SER A 203 5.44 14.47 20.37
C SER A 203 4.56 14.19 19.15
N LYS A 204 3.84 15.20 18.63
CA LYS A 204 3.02 15.04 17.41
C LYS A 204 3.88 14.82 16.16
N LYS A 205 5.08 15.41 16.11
CA LYS A 205 6.08 15.08 15.07
C LYS A 205 6.59 13.64 15.16
N GLN A 206 6.65 13.05 16.37
CA GLN A 206 6.98 11.63 16.53
C GLN A 206 5.79 10.72 16.15
N GLU A 207 4.58 11.13 16.52
CA GLU A 207 3.31 10.45 16.19
C GLU A 207 3.18 10.30 14.66
N PHE A 208 3.17 11.42 13.93
CA PHE A 208 3.11 11.47 12.46
C PHE A 208 4.21 10.64 11.77
N ALA A 209 5.42 10.68 12.31
CA ALA A 209 6.59 10.07 11.70
C ALA A 209 6.72 8.55 11.96
N ASN A 210 5.81 7.97 12.75
CA ASN A 210 5.69 6.52 12.98
C ASN A 210 4.23 6.02 12.82
N ASP A 211 3.36 6.81 12.19
CA ASP A 211 1.96 6.42 11.96
C ASP A 211 1.87 5.43 10.81
N GLU A 212 1.26 4.28 11.04
CA GLU A 212 1.15 3.19 10.06
C GLU A 212 0.29 3.57 8.84
N ARG A 213 -0.60 4.58 8.95
CA ARG A 213 -1.28 5.19 7.78
C ARG A 213 -0.34 5.95 6.86
N ASN A 214 0.77 6.43 7.42
CA ASN A 214 1.73 7.26 6.74
C ASN A 214 2.98 6.48 6.28
N LEU A 215 3.06 5.17 6.52
CA LEU A 215 4.26 4.37 6.24
C LEU A 215 3.98 3.23 5.24
N LEU A 216 4.74 3.19 4.15
CA LEU A 216 4.64 2.15 3.12
C LEU A 216 6.03 1.66 2.71
N LEU A 217 6.22 0.35 2.53
CA LEU A 217 7.47 -0.19 1.99
C LEU A 217 7.43 -0.18 0.46
N VAL A 218 8.41 0.48 -0.18
CA VAL A 218 8.45 0.72 -1.64
C VAL A 218 9.88 0.62 -2.18
N SER A 219 10.04 0.63 -3.50
CA SER A 219 11.38 0.61 -4.11
C SER A 219 12.17 1.84 -3.69
N ALA A 220 13.47 1.66 -3.43
CA ALA A 220 14.36 2.77 -3.10
C ALA A 220 14.45 3.79 -4.24
N SER A 221 14.23 3.35 -5.49
CA SER A 221 14.10 4.21 -6.67
C SER A 221 12.91 5.16 -6.58
N SER A 222 11.71 4.65 -6.27
CA SER A 222 10.50 5.48 -6.22
C SER A 222 10.46 6.38 -4.99
N ASN A 223 10.84 5.87 -3.81
CA ASN A 223 11.04 6.71 -2.61
C ASN A 223 11.98 7.89 -2.88
N ARG A 224 13.11 7.68 -3.57
CA ARG A 224 14.08 8.75 -3.88
C ARG A 224 13.66 9.63 -5.05
N SER A 225 12.77 9.15 -5.92
CA SER A 225 12.15 9.93 -6.99
C SER A 225 11.13 10.93 -6.43
N LYS A 226 10.29 10.48 -5.48
CA LYS A 226 9.42 11.31 -4.65
C LYS A 226 10.24 12.25 -3.75
N SER A 227 11.01 11.70 -2.81
CA SER A 227 11.69 12.44 -1.74
C SER A 227 10.71 13.27 -0.93
N ASP A 228 10.77 14.60 -1.05
CA ASP A 228 10.09 15.56 -0.19
C ASP A 228 8.89 16.24 -0.90
N LYS A 229 8.42 15.63 -2.00
CA LYS A 229 7.36 16.11 -2.90
C LYS A 229 5.96 15.74 -2.40
N ASP A 230 4.99 16.54 -2.82
CA ASP A 230 3.55 16.27 -2.75
C ASP A 230 3.07 15.40 -3.96
N VAL A 231 1.75 15.33 -4.18
CA VAL A 231 1.16 14.60 -5.32
C VAL A 231 0.96 15.40 -6.61
N ALA A 232 1.15 16.72 -6.61
CA ALA A 232 1.26 17.54 -7.80
C ALA A 232 2.66 17.40 -8.44
N GLU A 233 3.72 17.43 -7.63
CA GLU A 233 5.10 17.27 -8.10
C GLU A 233 5.49 15.82 -8.40
N TRP A 234 4.89 14.81 -7.75
CA TRP A 234 5.19 13.39 -8.00
C TRP A 234 4.02 12.45 -7.74
N ARG A 235 3.82 11.48 -8.65
CA ARG A 235 2.82 10.42 -8.47
C ARG A 235 3.43 9.04 -8.78
N PRO A 236 2.95 7.96 -8.13
CA PRO A 236 3.29 6.60 -8.51
C PRO A 236 2.63 6.21 -9.85
N MET A 237 2.80 4.96 -10.29
CA MET A 237 2.18 4.47 -11.54
C MET A 237 0.65 4.65 -11.55
N GLN A 238 0.08 5.01 -12.71
CA GLN A 238 -1.34 5.39 -12.82
C GLN A 238 -2.34 4.39 -12.19
N PRO A 239 -2.18 3.05 -12.32
CA PRO A 239 -3.05 2.08 -11.65
C PRO A 239 -3.31 2.37 -10.16
N VAL A 240 -2.28 2.78 -9.41
CA VAL A 240 -2.36 2.91 -7.95
C VAL A 240 -2.83 4.29 -7.46
N TRP A 241 -3.24 5.19 -8.36
CA TRP A 241 -3.59 6.57 -8.03
C TRP A 241 -4.74 6.72 -7.02
N CYS A 242 -5.87 6.02 -7.21
CA CYS A 242 -7.06 6.16 -6.36
C CYS A 242 -6.73 5.99 -4.87
N ILE A 243 -6.18 4.82 -4.52
CA ILE A 243 -5.86 4.45 -3.14
C ILE A 243 -4.61 5.19 -2.62
N THR A 244 -3.70 5.67 -3.49
CA THR A 244 -2.65 6.63 -3.09
C THR A 244 -3.27 7.94 -2.58
N ALA A 245 -4.21 8.51 -3.34
CA ALA A 245 -4.88 9.75 -2.94
C ALA A 245 -5.70 9.57 -1.66
N ARG A 246 -6.35 8.42 -1.48
CA ARG A 246 -7.03 8.06 -0.23
C ARG A 246 -6.09 8.02 0.99
N MET A 247 -4.89 7.45 0.83
CA MET A 247 -3.86 7.48 1.88
C MET A 247 -3.42 8.92 2.21
N VAL A 248 -3.11 9.73 1.20
CA VAL A 248 -2.72 11.14 1.39
C VAL A 248 -3.83 11.95 2.06
N VAL A 249 -5.07 11.86 1.56
CA VAL A 249 -6.26 12.54 2.14
C VAL A 249 -6.48 12.09 3.59
N SER A 250 -6.43 10.78 3.88
CA SER A 250 -6.61 10.27 5.25
C SER A 250 -5.54 10.79 6.21
N VAL A 251 -4.28 10.81 5.79
CA VAL A 251 -3.16 11.34 6.60
C VAL A 251 -3.31 12.85 6.80
N LYS A 252 -3.52 13.63 5.74
CA LYS A 252 -3.66 15.10 5.84
C LYS A 252 -4.87 15.50 6.68
N TYR A 253 -6.02 14.87 6.47
CA TYR A 253 -7.22 15.07 7.27
C TYR A 253 -7.01 14.71 8.74
N THR A 254 -6.47 13.52 9.03
CA THR A 254 -6.18 13.06 10.41
C THR A 254 -5.29 14.04 11.17
N TYR A 255 -4.26 14.55 10.51
CA TYR A 255 -3.27 15.41 11.15
C TYR A 255 -3.62 16.90 11.11
N GLY A 256 -4.61 17.33 10.33
CA GLY A 256 -4.90 18.74 10.11
C GLY A 256 -3.73 19.44 9.41
N LEU A 257 -3.23 18.83 8.34
CA LEU A 257 -2.34 19.46 7.36
C LEU A 257 -3.19 20.12 6.26
N SER A 258 -2.66 21.14 5.59
CA SER A 258 -3.28 21.73 4.40
C SER A 258 -2.96 20.97 3.11
N VAL A 259 -3.70 21.28 2.05
CA VAL A 259 -3.31 21.07 0.65
C VAL A 259 -3.24 22.43 -0.04
N ASP A 260 -2.37 22.59 -1.04
CA ASP A 260 -2.46 23.75 -1.95
C ASP A 260 -3.40 23.45 -3.13
N GLN A 261 -3.59 24.39 -4.06
CA GLN A 261 -4.50 24.17 -5.20
C GLN A 261 -3.98 23.12 -6.18
N ALA A 262 -2.67 23.04 -6.41
CA ALA A 262 -2.08 22.06 -7.33
C ALA A 262 -2.18 20.65 -6.74
N GLU A 263 -1.96 20.50 -5.43
CA GLU A 263 -2.14 19.24 -4.72
C GLU A 263 -3.62 18.84 -4.65
N PHE A 264 -4.54 19.80 -4.41
CA PHE A 264 -5.98 19.54 -4.43
C PHE A 264 -6.43 19.03 -5.81
N ASP A 265 -6.08 19.71 -6.89
CA ASP A 265 -6.39 19.32 -8.27
C ASP A 265 -5.80 17.92 -8.58
N ALA A 266 -4.59 17.62 -8.06
CA ALA A 266 -3.96 16.32 -8.22
C ALA A 266 -4.67 15.20 -7.45
N LEU A 267 -5.12 15.45 -6.22
CA LEU A 267 -5.90 14.50 -5.42
C LEU A 267 -7.28 14.27 -6.03
N GLU A 268 -7.95 15.30 -6.57
CA GLU A 268 -9.20 15.16 -7.31
C GLU A 268 -9.01 14.29 -8.56
N GLU A 269 -7.98 14.54 -9.38
CA GLU A 269 -7.68 13.73 -10.57
C GLU A 269 -7.41 12.26 -10.21
N MET A 270 -6.65 12.01 -9.13
CA MET A 270 -6.30 10.67 -8.66
C MET A 270 -7.50 9.93 -8.05
N LEU A 271 -8.36 10.60 -7.28
CA LEU A 271 -9.66 10.04 -6.82
C LEU A 271 -10.62 9.84 -8.01
N GLY A 272 -10.56 10.70 -9.02
CA GLY A 272 -11.24 10.52 -10.30
C GLY A 272 -10.80 9.28 -11.08
N TYR A 273 -9.74 8.58 -10.66
CA TYR A 273 -9.31 7.29 -11.19
C TYR A 273 -9.85 6.07 -10.41
N CYS A 274 -10.60 6.29 -9.32
CA CYS A 274 -11.27 5.19 -8.60
C CYS A 274 -12.27 4.45 -9.49
N GLY A 275 -12.30 3.11 -9.40
CA GLY A 275 -13.07 2.24 -10.27
C GLY A 275 -12.52 2.11 -11.70
N LYS A 276 -11.33 2.64 -11.98
CA LYS A 276 -10.65 2.64 -13.29
C LYS A 276 -9.22 2.10 -13.22
N GLU A 277 -8.78 1.62 -12.05
CA GLU A 277 -7.40 1.21 -11.72
C GLU A 277 -6.85 0.09 -12.62
N GLY A 278 -7.74 -0.67 -13.26
CA GLY A 278 -7.43 -1.97 -13.83
C GLY A 278 -7.35 -3.05 -12.74
N GLN A 279 -7.17 -4.30 -13.15
CA GLN A 279 -7.01 -5.40 -12.19
C GLN A 279 -5.56 -5.45 -11.70
N ILE A 280 -5.30 -4.74 -10.60
CA ILE A 280 -4.03 -4.78 -9.87
C ILE A 280 -4.01 -6.05 -9.02
N SER A 281 -3.79 -7.19 -9.68
CA SER A 281 -3.65 -8.51 -9.04
C SER A 281 -2.31 -9.15 -9.38
N TRP A 282 -1.24 -8.35 -9.45
CA TRP A 282 0.11 -8.76 -9.90
C TRP A 282 0.74 -9.90 -9.07
N TRP A 283 0.23 -10.16 -7.86
CA TRP A 283 0.63 -11.27 -6.99
C TRP A 283 -0.42 -12.40 -6.89
N VAL A 284 -1.58 -12.28 -7.55
CA VAL A 284 -2.70 -13.24 -7.44
C VAL A 284 -3.03 -13.95 -8.77
N GLU A 285 -2.14 -13.90 -9.76
CA GLU A 285 -2.25 -14.66 -11.01
C GLU A 285 -1.73 -16.12 -10.91
N ASN A 286 -1.16 -16.53 -9.77
CA ASN A 286 -0.85 -17.94 -9.45
C ASN A 286 -1.24 -18.27 -8.00
N PRO A 287 -2.32 -19.05 -7.74
CA PRO A 287 -2.94 -19.17 -6.42
C PRO A 287 -2.34 -20.26 -5.50
N THR A 288 -1.05 -20.60 -5.62
CA THR A 288 -0.38 -21.65 -4.82
C THR A 288 0.23 -21.11 -3.52
N MET A 289 -0.61 -20.55 -2.64
CA MET A 289 -0.20 -20.18 -1.27
C MET A 289 -0.11 -21.41 -0.34
N PRO A 290 0.84 -21.44 0.62
CA PRO A 290 1.23 -22.67 1.32
C PRO A 290 0.20 -23.18 2.34
N THR A 291 -0.31 -24.40 2.10
CA THR A 291 -1.34 -25.05 2.94
C THR A 291 -0.75 -25.75 4.18
N SER A 292 -0.10 -25.01 5.09
CA SER A 292 0.54 -25.57 6.29
C SER A 292 0.15 -24.88 7.61
N ALA A 293 -0.94 -25.37 8.22
CA ALA A 293 -1.26 -25.05 9.61
C ALA A 293 -0.15 -25.57 10.58
N PRO A 294 0.09 -24.91 11.73
CA PRO A 294 1.25 -25.20 12.58
C PRO A 294 1.17 -26.57 13.27
N SER A 295 1.87 -27.56 12.72
CA SER A 295 1.98 -28.89 13.31
C SER A 295 3.04 -28.93 14.42
N THR A 296 2.60 -28.88 15.67
CA THR A 296 3.50 -28.97 16.83
C THR A 296 4.10 -30.37 16.98
N THR A 297 5.37 -30.55 16.63
CA THR A 297 6.22 -31.65 17.13
C THR A 297 7.67 -31.22 17.22
N ALA A 298 8.22 -31.18 18.44
CA ALA A 298 9.63 -30.89 18.67
C ALA A 298 10.48 -32.17 18.57
N ALA A 299 11.52 -32.18 17.73
CA ALA A 299 12.41 -33.32 17.52
C ALA A 299 13.90 -32.91 17.51
N VAL A 300 14.43 -32.79 18.72
CA VAL A 300 15.85 -32.72 19.14
C VAL A 300 16.93 -32.96 18.06
N THR A 301 17.64 -31.87 17.74
CA THR A 301 19.10 -31.75 17.62
C THR A 301 19.97 -33.01 17.42
N GLN A 302 20.79 -33.01 16.36
CA GLN A 302 22.22 -33.29 16.53
C GLN A 302 23.12 -32.65 15.47
N THR A 303 24.28 -32.19 15.93
CA THR A 303 25.26 -31.39 15.17
C THR A 303 26.56 -32.16 14.99
N THR A 304 27.15 -32.13 13.80
CA THR A 304 28.59 -32.37 13.62
C THR A 304 29.19 -31.37 12.64
N THR A 305 30.28 -30.71 13.03
CA THR A 305 30.88 -29.57 12.32
C THR A 305 31.86 -29.99 11.21
N ALA A 306 31.96 -29.18 10.16
CA ALA A 306 32.72 -29.44 8.94
C ALA A 306 34.26 -29.34 9.07
N THR A 307 34.98 -29.80 8.03
CA THR A 307 36.30 -29.27 7.62
C THR A 307 36.47 -29.46 6.10
N LYS A 308 37.06 -28.45 5.42
CA LYS A 308 37.28 -28.36 3.97
C LYS A 308 38.79 -28.43 3.65
N PRO A 309 39.23 -29.22 2.65
CA PRO A 309 39.95 -28.57 1.53
C PRO A 309 39.83 -29.23 0.12
N SER A 310 39.66 -28.36 -0.87
CA SER A 310 40.15 -28.42 -2.27
C SER A 310 39.93 -29.64 -3.19
N ALA A 311 39.13 -29.39 -4.23
CA ALA A 311 38.98 -30.14 -5.49
C ALA A 311 40.21 -29.91 -6.45
N PRO A 312 40.30 -30.49 -7.69
CA PRO A 312 39.23 -31.12 -8.48
C PRO A 312 39.52 -32.47 -9.19
N SER A 313 38.42 -33.14 -9.56
CA SER A 313 38.28 -34.29 -10.48
C SER A 313 39.07 -35.58 -10.16
N SER A 314 38.45 -36.74 -9.97
CA SER A 314 37.04 -37.13 -10.17
C SER A 314 36.63 -38.34 -9.30
N THR A 315 35.39 -38.34 -8.81
CA THR A 315 34.62 -39.48 -8.25
C THR A 315 33.27 -39.53 -8.98
N ASP A 316 32.56 -40.65 -9.15
CA ASP A 316 32.59 -41.99 -8.52
C ASP A 316 32.05 -42.08 -7.08
N ASP A 317 30.94 -41.39 -6.83
CA ASP A 317 30.07 -41.55 -5.65
C ASP A 317 28.73 -42.22 -6.02
N GLY A 318 28.64 -42.87 -7.19
CA GLY A 318 27.41 -43.48 -7.74
C GLY A 318 26.37 -42.50 -8.28
N ILE A 319 26.44 -41.22 -7.89
CA ILE A 319 25.58 -40.13 -8.39
C ILE A 319 25.94 -39.84 -9.87
N PRO A 320 24.96 -39.85 -10.80
CA PRO A 320 25.20 -39.54 -12.21
C PRO A 320 25.49 -38.03 -12.39
N PRO A 321 26.26 -37.62 -13.42
CA PRO A 321 26.46 -36.20 -13.71
C PRO A 321 25.13 -35.49 -13.97
N ASN A 322 24.95 -34.31 -13.37
CA ASN A 322 23.77 -33.47 -13.58
C ASN A 322 23.57 -33.17 -15.08
N PRO A 323 22.42 -33.54 -15.67
CA PRO A 323 22.17 -33.37 -17.11
C PRO A 323 21.75 -31.93 -17.48
N GLY A 324 21.35 -31.12 -16.50
CA GLY A 324 20.73 -29.81 -16.68
C GLY A 324 19.39 -29.87 -17.41
N ASN A 325 18.84 -28.69 -17.71
CA ASN A 325 17.72 -28.55 -18.63
C ASN A 325 18.22 -28.83 -20.07
N THR A 326 18.24 -30.11 -20.43
CA THR A 326 18.62 -30.65 -21.76
C THR A 326 17.58 -31.63 -22.31
N LYS A 327 16.40 -31.68 -21.68
CA LYS A 327 15.26 -32.55 -22.00
C LYS A 327 13.96 -31.81 -21.74
N ASN A 328 12.96 -32.08 -22.57
CA ASN A 328 11.58 -31.61 -22.44
C ASN A 328 10.65 -32.82 -22.62
N CYS A 329 9.37 -32.70 -22.30
CA CYS A 329 8.40 -33.79 -22.51
C CYS A 329 8.27 -34.23 -23.98
N SER A 330 8.60 -33.38 -24.97
CA SER A 330 8.66 -33.74 -26.39
C SER A 330 9.86 -34.61 -26.78
N ASP A 331 10.83 -34.81 -25.89
CA ASP A 331 12.10 -35.50 -26.16
C ASP A 331 12.09 -36.97 -25.66
N PHE A 332 10.92 -37.52 -25.34
CA PHE A 332 10.70 -38.90 -24.88
C PHE A 332 9.63 -39.57 -25.74
N ASP A 333 9.79 -40.86 -26.06
CA ASP A 333 8.83 -41.59 -26.90
C ASP A 333 7.58 -42.05 -26.10
N SER A 334 7.60 -41.94 -24.76
CA SER A 334 6.46 -42.29 -23.88
C SER A 334 6.59 -41.72 -22.46
N TYR A 335 5.45 -41.60 -21.76
CA TYR A 335 5.39 -41.23 -20.33
C TYR A 335 6.28 -42.11 -19.45
N GLN A 336 6.30 -43.43 -19.63
CA GLN A 336 7.17 -44.31 -18.84
C GLN A 336 8.68 -44.06 -19.07
N GLU A 337 9.08 -43.53 -20.23
CA GLU A 337 10.47 -43.13 -20.47
C GLU A 337 10.80 -41.80 -19.78
N ALA A 338 9.90 -40.82 -19.85
CA ALA A 338 10.02 -39.56 -19.11
C ALA A 338 10.13 -39.80 -17.60
N LYS A 339 9.24 -40.63 -17.04
CA LYS A 339 9.30 -41.01 -15.61
C LYS A 339 10.58 -41.75 -15.24
N ALA A 340 11.02 -42.73 -16.04
CA ALA A 340 12.26 -43.45 -15.77
C ALA A 340 13.51 -42.55 -15.81
N TRP A 341 13.49 -41.46 -16.59
CA TRP A 341 14.54 -40.46 -16.61
C TRP A 341 14.48 -39.55 -15.37
N PHE A 342 13.29 -39.07 -15.02
CA PHE A 342 13.03 -38.20 -13.88
C PHE A 342 13.34 -38.90 -12.54
N ASP A 343 12.77 -40.07 -12.29
CA ASP A 343 12.98 -40.88 -11.06
C ASP A 343 14.49 -41.17 -10.81
N TYR A 344 15.31 -41.13 -11.86
CA TYR A 344 16.77 -41.34 -11.81
C TYR A 344 17.59 -40.08 -11.43
N TYR A 345 17.11 -38.88 -11.76
CA TYR A 345 17.81 -37.61 -11.45
C TYR A 345 17.17 -36.82 -10.31
N TYR A 346 15.86 -36.92 -10.11
CA TYR A 346 15.10 -36.19 -9.08
C TYR A 346 15.64 -36.37 -7.65
N PRO A 347 16.02 -37.59 -7.19
CA PRO A 347 16.62 -37.78 -5.86
C PRO A 347 17.99 -37.11 -5.66
N HIS A 348 18.61 -36.59 -6.73
CA HIS A 348 19.93 -35.97 -6.70
C HIS A 348 19.90 -34.47 -7.02
N TYR A 349 18.95 -34.04 -7.86
CA TYR A 349 18.94 -32.69 -8.45
C TYR A 349 17.55 -32.02 -8.46
N GLY A 350 16.51 -32.67 -7.92
CA GLY A 350 15.11 -32.25 -8.13
C GLY A 350 14.72 -32.35 -9.60
N ASP A 351 13.65 -31.66 -10.00
CA ASP A 351 13.24 -31.60 -11.40
C ASP A 351 14.16 -30.68 -12.23
N VAL A 352 15.33 -31.21 -12.54
CA VAL A 352 16.44 -30.50 -13.19
C VAL A 352 16.17 -30.14 -14.67
N ALA A 353 15.02 -30.58 -15.22
CA ALA A 353 14.62 -30.34 -16.59
C ALA A 353 13.16 -29.84 -16.75
N PHE A 354 12.47 -29.50 -15.65
CA PHE A 354 11.11 -28.94 -15.67
C PHE A 354 10.10 -29.85 -16.41
N LEU A 355 10.15 -31.15 -16.09
CA LEU A 355 9.27 -32.20 -16.62
C LEU A 355 8.01 -32.41 -15.75
N ASP A 356 8.09 -32.14 -14.46
CA ASP A 356 7.02 -32.18 -13.45
C ASP A 356 6.54 -30.74 -13.23
N SER A 357 5.56 -30.33 -14.04
CA SER A 357 5.15 -28.91 -14.16
C SER A 357 4.23 -28.43 -13.03
N ASP A 358 3.66 -29.37 -12.28
CA ASP A 358 2.71 -29.17 -11.19
C ASP A 358 3.27 -29.65 -9.82
N GLY A 359 4.42 -30.33 -9.81
CA GLY A 359 5.23 -30.59 -8.62
C GLY A 359 4.75 -31.77 -7.78
N ASP A 360 3.99 -32.70 -8.36
CA ASP A 360 3.39 -33.84 -7.65
C ASP A 360 4.30 -35.10 -7.63
N GLY A 361 5.34 -35.12 -8.47
CA GLY A 361 6.27 -36.23 -8.66
C GLY A 361 6.01 -37.10 -9.90
N GLU A 362 5.03 -36.75 -10.75
CA GLU A 362 4.68 -37.49 -11.97
C GLU A 362 4.94 -36.68 -13.27
N PRO A 363 6.14 -36.82 -13.87
CA PRO A 363 6.58 -35.96 -14.97
C PRO A 363 5.84 -36.23 -16.27
N CYS A 364 5.63 -35.17 -17.04
CA CYS A 364 5.11 -35.23 -18.41
C CYS A 364 3.76 -35.95 -18.52
N GLU A 365 2.84 -35.71 -17.59
CA GLU A 365 1.42 -36.12 -17.62
C GLU A 365 0.75 -35.92 -19.00
N SER A 366 1.16 -34.93 -19.78
CA SER A 366 0.71 -34.71 -21.17
C SER A 366 1.01 -35.86 -22.15
N LEU A 367 1.89 -36.80 -21.78
CA LEU A 367 2.17 -38.05 -22.50
C LEU A 367 1.30 -39.22 -22.00
N ALA A 368 0.53 -39.06 -20.92
CA ALA A 368 -0.26 -40.09 -20.27
C ALA A 368 -1.71 -40.17 -20.81
N GLU A 369 -1.89 -40.25 -22.14
CA GLU A 369 -3.20 -40.54 -22.73
C GLU A 369 -3.70 -41.95 -22.34
N LEU A 370 -4.41 -42.05 -21.22
CA LEU A 370 -5.07 -43.28 -20.78
C LEU A 370 -6.52 -43.39 -21.31
N PRO A 371 -6.95 -44.58 -21.78
CA PRO A 371 -8.21 -44.72 -22.51
C PRO A 371 -9.45 -44.70 -21.60
N THR A 372 -10.51 -44.04 -22.06
CA THR A 372 -11.79 -43.93 -21.35
C THR A 372 -12.63 -45.22 -21.37
N PRO A 373 -13.07 -45.74 -20.20
CA PRO A 373 -14.05 -46.82 -20.12
C PRO A 373 -15.48 -46.27 -20.02
N THR A 374 -16.21 -46.24 -21.14
CA THR A 374 -17.62 -45.79 -21.20
C THR A 374 -18.53 -46.57 -20.24
N THR A 375 -18.93 -45.94 -19.14
CA THR A 375 -19.90 -46.49 -18.18
C THR A 375 -21.12 -45.59 -18.07
N THR A 376 -22.25 -46.03 -18.64
CA THR A 376 -23.50 -45.26 -18.66
C THR A 376 -24.19 -45.29 -17.30
N ILE A 377 -23.97 -44.26 -16.48
CA ILE A 377 -24.71 -44.04 -15.23
C ILE A 377 -25.94 -43.16 -15.53
N PRO A 378 -27.16 -43.52 -15.07
CA PRO A 378 -28.34 -42.68 -15.25
C PRO A 378 -28.25 -41.39 -14.42
N SER A 379 -28.71 -40.28 -14.98
CA SER A 379 -28.66 -38.96 -14.34
C SER A 379 -29.41 -38.93 -13.00
N PRO A 380 -28.80 -38.39 -11.92
CA PRO A 380 -29.51 -38.18 -10.66
C PRO A 380 -30.57 -37.09 -10.85
N THR A 381 -31.81 -37.36 -10.42
CA THR A 381 -32.86 -36.34 -10.42
C THR A 381 -32.49 -35.25 -9.41
N SER A 382 -32.34 -34.01 -9.87
CA SER A 382 -32.09 -32.88 -8.98
C SER A 382 -33.25 -32.74 -7.98
N VAL A 383 -32.92 -32.90 -6.70
CA VAL A 383 -33.79 -32.57 -5.57
C VAL A 383 -33.15 -31.36 -4.91
N LEU A 384 -33.75 -30.19 -5.13
CA LEU A 384 -33.28 -28.94 -4.53
C LEU A 384 -33.20 -29.11 -3.00
N PRO A 385 -32.07 -28.81 -2.35
CA PRO A 385 -32.00 -28.80 -0.90
C PRO A 385 -33.00 -27.78 -0.33
N PRO A 386 -33.51 -27.98 0.90
CA PRO A 386 -34.35 -26.98 1.53
C PRO A 386 -33.55 -25.67 1.70
N PRO A 387 -34.17 -24.50 1.51
CA PRO A 387 -33.46 -23.23 1.59
C PRO A 387 -32.92 -23.01 3.02
N THR A 388 -31.62 -23.24 3.20
CA THR A 388 -30.88 -22.73 4.35
C THR A 388 -30.85 -21.22 4.28
N THR A 389 -31.18 -20.54 5.37
CA THR A 389 -31.01 -19.08 5.45
C THR A 389 -29.54 -18.73 5.23
N PRO A 390 -29.22 -17.73 4.39
CA PRO A 390 -27.89 -17.17 4.25
C PRO A 390 -27.17 -16.95 5.58
N GLY A 391 -25.97 -17.51 5.69
CA GLY A 391 -25.02 -17.23 6.74
C GLY A 391 -24.42 -15.83 6.58
N ASN A 392 -24.05 -15.22 7.69
CA ASN A 392 -23.29 -13.97 7.72
C ASN A 392 -22.00 -14.27 8.50
N TYR A 393 -20.85 -13.93 7.92
CA TYR A 393 -19.53 -14.25 8.45
C TYR A 393 -18.69 -12.97 8.53
N SER A 394 -17.79 -12.87 9.50
CA SER A 394 -16.87 -11.74 9.66
C SER A 394 -15.42 -12.17 9.44
N ILE A 395 -14.64 -11.28 8.83
CA ILE A 395 -13.18 -11.36 8.76
C ILE A 395 -12.62 -10.03 9.27
N ASP A 396 -11.91 -10.06 10.39
CA ASP A 396 -11.28 -8.89 10.97
C ASP A 396 -9.94 -8.64 10.25
N ILE A 397 -9.66 -7.40 9.85
CA ILE A 397 -8.35 -6.98 9.35
C ILE A 397 -7.63 -6.31 10.52
N SER A 398 -6.57 -6.94 11.03
CA SER A 398 -5.85 -6.47 12.22
C SER A 398 -4.42 -6.99 12.27
N GLY A 399 -3.47 -6.15 12.69
CA GLY A 399 -2.05 -6.47 12.74
C GLY A 399 -1.46 -6.77 11.36
N PHE A 400 -1.95 -6.08 10.32
CA PHE A 400 -1.65 -6.37 8.91
C PHE A 400 -1.89 -7.85 8.56
N SER A 401 -3.08 -8.36 8.91
CA SER A 401 -3.49 -9.73 8.59
C SER A 401 -5.01 -9.86 8.48
N PHE A 402 -5.48 -10.87 7.74
CA PHE A 402 -6.90 -11.25 7.66
C PHE A 402 -7.20 -12.36 8.68
N SER A 403 -8.23 -12.20 9.50
CA SER A 403 -8.57 -13.12 10.58
C SER A 403 -10.06 -13.52 10.56
N PRO A 404 -10.41 -14.75 10.15
CA PRO A 404 -9.54 -15.80 9.59
C PRO A 404 -9.07 -15.49 8.16
N SER A 405 -7.85 -15.90 7.81
CA SER A 405 -7.32 -15.75 6.45
C SER A 405 -7.94 -16.75 5.45
N ALA A 406 -8.41 -17.91 5.92
CA ALA A 406 -9.13 -18.89 5.11
C ALA A 406 -10.50 -19.18 5.71
N LEU A 407 -11.56 -19.09 4.90
CA LEU A 407 -12.95 -19.30 5.32
C LEU A 407 -13.72 -20.14 4.30
N THR A 408 -14.55 -21.08 4.79
CA THR A 408 -15.49 -21.84 3.96
C THR A 408 -16.92 -21.39 4.22
N VAL A 409 -17.65 -21.03 3.16
CA VAL A 409 -19.06 -20.59 3.17
C VAL A 409 -19.88 -21.36 2.13
N ARG A 410 -21.20 -21.18 2.10
CA ARG A 410 -22.07 -21.72 1.03
C ARG A 410 -22.47 -20.64 0.01
N VAL A 411 -23.00 -21.08 -1.13
CA VAL A 411 -23.66 -20.21 -2.11
C VAL A 411 -24.78 -19.40 -1.43
N GLY A 412 -24.75 -18.08 -1.64
CA GLY A 412 -25.67 -17.11 -1.06
C GLY A 412 -25.35 -16.68 0.36
N ASP A 413 -24.29 -17.19 1.00
CA ASP A 413 -23.78 -16.63 2.27
C ASP A 413 -23.02 -15.31 2.01
N THR A 414 -23.03 -14.41 3.00
CA THR A 414 -22.33 -13.11 2.97
C THR A 414 -21.12 -13.11 3.91
N VAL A 415 -19.99 -12.56 3.43
CA VAL A 415 -18.78 -12.30 4.23
C VAL A 415 -18.57 -10.80 4.33
N THR A 416 -18.32 -10.31 5.55
CA THR A 416 -18.00 -8.91 5.85
C THR A 416 -16.58 -8.79 6.39
N TRP A 417 -15.75 -8.00 5.73
CA TRP A 417 -14.43 -7.59 6.23
C TRP A 417 -14.57 -6.30 7.03
N THR A 418 -13.89 -6.19 8.16
CA THR A 418 -13.84 -4.96 8.98
C THR A 418 -12.39 -4.56 9.21
N ASN A 419 -12.01 -3.31 8.89
CA ASN A 419 -10.68 -2.83 9.24
C ASN A 419 -10.63 -2.38 10.71
N LEU A 420 -9.67 -2.91 11.47
CA LEU A 420 -9.38 -2.57 12.87
C LEU A 420 -7.93 -2.06 13.06
N ASP A 421 -7.15 -1.97 11.98
CA ASP A 421 -5.85 -1.29 11.95
C ASP A 421 -6.04 0.19 11.62
N SER A 422 -5.07 1.01 12.04
CA SER A 422 -5.02 2.40 11.59
C SER A 422 -4.74 2.51 10.10
N ALA A 423 -3.84 1.66 9.57
CA ALA A 423 -3.45 1.62 8.16
C ALA A 423 -4.62 1.32 7.22
N ILE A 424 -4.60 1.92 6.02
CA ILE A 424 -5.65 1.67 5.02
C ILE A 424 -5.39 0.32 4.34
N HIS A 425 -6.37 -0.56 4.42
CA HIS A 425 -6.33 -1.90 3.79
C HIS A 425 -7.29 -2.00 2.61
N THR A 426 -7.11 -3.04 1.78
CA THR A 426 -8.08 -3.45 0.76
C THR A 426 -8.38 -4.93 0.84
N VAL A 427 -9.55 -5.32 0.34
CA VAL A 427 -9.94 -6.68 -0.02
C VAL A 427 -9.95 -6.73 -1.55
N THR A 428 -8.85 -7.17 -2.17
CA THR A 428 -8.68 -7.17 -3.63
C THR A 428 -8.65 -8.61 -4.15
N PHE A 429 -9.67 -8.98 -4.93
CA PHE A 429 -9.85 -10.34 -5.46
C PHE A 429 -9.20 -10.53 -6.84
N SER A 430 -8.57 -11.69 -7.07
CA SER A 430 -8.07 -12.06 -8.40
C SER A 430 -9.19 -12.12 -9.43
N GLY A 431 -8.95 -11.55 -10.62
CA GLY A 431 -9.90 -11.53 -11.74
C GLY A 431 -11.22 -10.74 -11.50
N SER A 432 -11.47 -10.23 -10.30
CA SER A 432 -12.82 -9.93 -9.80
C SER A 432 -12.93 -8.54 -9.16
N ALA A 433 -12.54 -7.51 -9.91
CA ALA A 433 -12.59 -6.11 -9.46
C ALA A 433 -13.98 -5.69 -8.92
N SER A 434 -15.08 -6.19 -9.49
CA SER A 434 -16.46 -5.83 -9.10
C SER A 434 -16.90 -6.27 -7.71
N ILE A 435 -16.11 -7.10 -7.01
CA ILE A 435 -16.33 -7.49 -5.61
C ILE A 435 -15.16 -7.06 -4.69
N SER A 436 -14.24 -6.24 -5.19
CA SER A 436 -13.11 -5.73 -4.43
C SER A 436 -13.44 -4.41 -3.74
N SER A 437 -12.92 -4.17 -2.53
CA SER A 437 -13.12 -2.89 -1.82
C SER A 437 -12.25 -1.79 -2.44
N SER A 438 -12.72 -0.54 -2.48
CA SER A 438 -11.90 0.57 -3.01
C SER A 438 -10.93 1.20 -1.98
N GLY A 439 -10.99 0.79 -0.70
CA GLY A 439 -10.02 1.16 0.34
C GLY A 439 -10.67 1.49 1.69
N LEU A 440 -10.30 0.74 2.73
CA LEU A 440 -10.92 0.73 4.06
C LEU A 440 -10.03 1.40 5.10
N GLN A 441 -10.51 2.46 5.74
CA GLN A 441 -9.89 3.08 6.93
C GLN A 441 -10.30 2.34 8.21
N ASP A 442 -9.69 2.67 9.35
CA ASP A 442 -10.12 2.22 10.69
C ASP A 442 -11.65 2.33 10.86
N GLY A 443 -12.31 1.19 11.11
CA GLY A 443 -13.76 1.06 11.28
C GLY A 443 -14.57 0.92 9.98
N ASP A 444 -13.98 1.07 8.79
CA ASP A 444 -14.67 0.80 7.52
C ASP A 444 -14.90 -0.71 7.31
N THR A 445 -15.99 -1.04 6.62
CA THR A 445 -16.37 -2.44 6.32
C THR A 445 -16.63 -2.65 4.83
N HIS A 446 -16.18 -3.79 4.29
CA HIS A 446 -16.54 -4.29 2.96
C HIS A 446 -17.40 -5.54 3.08
N SER A 447 -18.36 -5.78 2.18
CA SER A 447 -19.19 -7.00 2.23
C SER A 447 -19.43 -7.60 0.85
N VAL A 448 -19.33 -8.92 0.75
CA VAL A 448 -19.53 -9.69 -0.49
C VAL A 448 -20.44 -10.89 -0.21
N THR A 449 -21.49 -11.05 -1.02
CA THR A 449 -22.31 -12.27 -1.06
C THR A 449 -21.82 -13.16 -2.20
N PHE A 450 -21.67 -14.46 -1.93
CA PHE A 450 -21.04 -15.40 -2.86
C PHE A 450 -22.06 -16.25 -3.61
N ASP A 451 -22.47 -15.82 -4.79
CA ASP A 451 -23.53 -16.46 -5.59
C ASP A 451 -23.05 -17.63 -6.49
N SER A 452 -21.84 -18.15 -6.27
CA SER A 452 -21.28 -19.27 -7.07
C SER A 452 -20.23 -20.06 -6.30
N VAL A 453 -20.18 -21.38 -6.55
CA VAL A 453 -19.15 -22.27 -6.00
C VAL A 453 -17.78 -22.00 -6.61
N GLY A 454 -16.73 -22.10 -5.79
CA GLY A 454 -15.36 -21.84 -6.24
C GLY A 454 -14.42 -21.44 -5.11
N THR A 455 -13.17 -21.14 -5.47
CA THR A 455 -12.13 -20.66 -4.54
C THR A 455 -11.72 -19.26 -4.95
N TYR A 456 -11.97 -18.29 -4.07
CA TYR A 456 -11.76 -16.86 -4.31
C TYR A 456 -10.56 -16.38 -3.50
N ALA A 457 -9.39 -16.31 -4.14
CA ALA A 457 -8.18 -15.74 -3.56
C ALA A 457 -8.22 -14.21 -3.59
N TYR A 458 -7.82 -13.58 -2.49
CA TYR A 458 -7.76 -12.14 -2.33
C TYR A 458 -6.55 -11.70 -1.50
N GLY A 459 -6.20 -10.42 -1.56
CA GLY A 459 -5.17 -9.82 -0.73
C GLY A 459 -5.33 -8.32 -0.55
N CYS A 460 -4.43 -7.71 0.22
CA CYS A 460 -4.36 -6.26 0.36
C CYS A 460 -3.42 -5.66 -0.70
N SER A 461 -3.91 -4.71 -1.49
CA SER A 461 -3.15 -4.08 -2.58
C SER A 461 -1.87 -3.36 -2.12
N PRO A 462 -1.92 -2.43 -1.14
CA PRO A 462 -0.70 -1.79 -0.62
C PRO A 462 0.18 -2.73 0.22
N HIS A 463 -0.36 -3.85 0.73
CA HIS A 463 0.31 -4.73 1.71
C HIS A 463 0.33 -6.20 1.21
N PRO A 464 1.16 -6.57 0.23
CA PRO A 464 1.02 -7.82 -0.55
C PRO A 464 1.24 -9.13 0.24
N SER A 465 1.85 -9.06 1.42
CA SER A 465 1.96 -10.20 2.35
C SER A 465 0.61 -10.57 2.99
N MET A 466 -0.36 -9.66 3.00
CA MET A 466 -1.73 -9.92 3.45
C MET A 466 -2.53 -10.62 2.37
N GLN A 467 -2.80 -11.91 2.58
CA GLN A 467 -3.53 -12.75 1.62
C GLN A 467 -4.56 -13.63 2.34
N GLY A 468 -5.62 -13.99 1.62
CA GLY A 468 -6.69 -14.83 2.13
C GLY A 468 -7.51 -15.51 1.04
N THR A 469 -8.37 -16.44 1.45
CA THR A 469 -9.13 -17.31 0.55
C THR A 469 -10.54 -17.55 1.08
N ILE A 470 -11.55 -17.32 0.24
CA ILE A 470 -12.93 -17.78 0.48
C ILE A 470 -13.20 -19.01 -0.38
N THR A 471 -13.58 -20.13 0.25
CA THR A 471 -14.02 -21.35 -0.45
C THR A 471 -15.54 -21.44 -0.36
N VAL A 472 -16.23 -21.45 -1.50
CA VAL A 472 -17.70 -21.46 -1.57
C VAL A 472 -18.20 -22.82 -2.03
N THR A 473 -19.07 -23.45 -1.24
CA THR A 473 -19.69 -24.76 -1.51
C THR A 473 -21.19 -24.64 -1.77
N GLU A 474 -21.82 -25.72 -2.22
CA GLU A 474 -23.29 -25.91 -2.17
C GLU A 474 -23.81 -25.89 -0.71
#